data_AF-A0A550D2I7-F1
#
_entry.id   AF-A0A550D2I7-F1
#
_cell.length_a   1.000
_cell.length_b   1.000
_cell.length_c   1.000
_cell.angle_alpha   90.00
_cell.angle_beta   90.00
_cell.angle_gamma   90.00
#
_symmetry.space_group_name_H-M   'P 1'
#
loop_
_entity.id
_entity.type
_entity.pdbx_description
1 polymer ?
#
loop_
_entity_poly.entity_id
_entity_poly.type
_entity_poly.pdbx_seq_one_letter_code
_entity_poly.pdbx_strand_id
1 'polypeptide(L)'
;MKNSLLWLLGAGITVIQLVIGNVIVFYGVLPALIGAHALLAAILLVIAILGYARVKLPIEKRILIGNIVLVVIVGILGYLYFSLASPILVIIHFLLALGVLANFSVLYGFDVGQRYK
;
A
#
# COMPACT_ATOMS: atom_id res chain seq x y z
N MET A 1 5.83 -5.93 21.16
CA MET A 1 6.30 -6.78 20.04
C MET A 1 6.80 -5.86 18.95
N LYS A 2 8.02 -6.08 18.45
CA LYS A 2 8.61 -5.23 17.41
C LYS A 2 7.86 -5.46 16.10
N ASN A 3 7.34 -4.40 15.50
CA ASN A 3 6.51 -4.50 14.28
C ASN A 3 7.35 -4.29 13.00
N SER A 4 8.68 -4.12 13.08
CA SER A 4 9.53 -3.90 11.90
C SER A 4 9.30 -4.90 10.76
N LEU A 5 9.14 -6.19 11.08
CA LEU A 5 8.92 -7.20 10.04
C LEU A 5 7.59 -6.94 9.32
N LEU A 6 6.54 -6.55 10.05
CA LEU A 6 5.23 -6.23 9.48
C LEU A 6 5.32 -5.00 8.55
N TRP A 7 6.08 -3.97 8.94
CA TRP A 7 6.29 -2.77 8.13
C TRP A 7 7.11 -3.07 6.87
N LEU A 8 8.15 -3.88 6.99
CA LEU A 8 8.96 -4.32 5.86
C LEU A 8 8.14 -5.18 4.88
N LEU A 9 7.29 -6.07 5.39
CA LEU A 9 6.35 -6.83 4.58
C LEU A 9 5.36 -5.91 3.85
N GLY A 10 4.78 -4.92 4.54
CA GLY A 10 3.91 -3.93 3.93
C GLY A 10 4.59 -3.15 2.81
N ALA A 11 5.82 -2.68 3.04
CA ALA A 11 6.61 -2.00 2.01
C ALA A 11 6.93 -2.92 0.83
N GLY A 12 7.40 -4.14 1.09
CA GLY A 12 7.74 -5.12 0.05
C GLY A 12 6.54 -5.52 -0.80
N ILE A 13 5.39 -5.79 -0.19
CA ILE A 13 4.14 -6.07 -0.91
C ILE A 13 3.71 -4.86 -1.75
N THR A 14 3.90 -3.63 -1.24
CA THR A 14 3.59 -2.42 -2.02
C THR A 14 4.51 -2.29 -3.24
N VAL A 15 5.79 -2.66 -3.14
CA VAL A 15 6.69 -2.69 -4.31
C VAL A 15 6.20 -3.70 -5.35
N ILE A 16 5.83 -4.92 -4.92
CA ILE A 16 5.28 -5.95 -5.81
C ILE A 16 3.99 -5.45 -6.49
N GLN A 17 3.11 -4.78 -5.74
CA GLN A 17 1.91 -4.13 -6.26
C GLN A 17 2.22 -3.14 -7.38
N LEU A 18 3.20 -2.25 -7.17
CA LEU A 18 3.60 -1.26 -8.16
C LEU A 18 4.14 -1.92 -9.43
N VAL A 19 4.92 -3.00 -9.30
CA VAL A 19 5.41 -3.77 -10.45
C VAL A 19 4.26 -4.40 -11.22
N ILE A 20 3.34 -5.10 -10.53
CA ILE A 20 2.17 -5.72 -11.17
C ILE A 20 1.30 -4.66 -11.85
N GLY A 21 1.04 -3.53 -11.18
CA GLY A 21 0.26 -2.43 -11.74
C GLY A 21 0.88 -1.87 -13.02
N ASN A 22 2.20 -1.68 -13.04
CA ASN A 22 2.92 -1.28 -14.25
C ASN A 22 2.78 -2.34 -15.36
N VAL A 23 2.90 -3.63 -15.03
CA VAL A 23 2.73 -4.69 -16.02
C VAL A 23 1.33 -4.65 -16.64
N ILE A 24 0.28 -4.49 -15.82
CA ILE A 24 -1.11 -4.39 -16.30
C ILE A 24 -1.27 -3.20 -17.27
N VAL A 25 -0.67 -2.05 -16.96
CA VAL A 25 -0.79 -0.84 -17.79
C VAL A 25 -0.04 -0.96 -19.11
N PHE A 26 1.19 -1.49 -19.11
CA PHE A 26 2.05 -1.51 -20.30
C PHE A 26 1.92 -2.76 -21.17
N TYR A 27 1.58 -3.91 -20.59
CA TYR A 27 1.50 -5.20 -21.29
C TYR A 27 0.07 -5.73 -21.42
N GLY A 28 -0.91 -4.97 -20.93
CA GLY A 28 -2.33 -5.26 -21.07
C GLY A 28 -2.94 -6.00 -19.88
N VAL A 29 -4.27 -6.06 -19.91
CA VAL A 29 -5.10 -6.52 -18.79
C VAL A 29 -5.26 -8.05 -18.83
N LEU A 30 -4.55 -8.75 -17.94
CA LEU A 30 -4.73 -10.18 -17.69
C LEU A 30 -5.56 -10.39 -16.42
N PRO A 31 -6.68 -11.15 -16.46
CA PRO A 31 -7.55 -11.36 -15.29
C PRO A 31 -6.81 -11.88 -14.06
N ALA A 32 -5.85 -12.78 -14.26
CA ALA A 32 -5.03 -13.32 -13.17
C ALA A 32 -4.15 -12.23 -12.50
N LEU A 33 -3.59 -11.29 -13.27
CA LEU A 33 -2.81 -10.19 -12.73
C LEU A 33 -3.68 -9.20 -11.97
N ILE A 34 -4.90 -8.90 -12.47
CA ILE A 34 -5.86 -8.06 -11.73
C ILE A 34 -6.22 -8.71 -10.41
N GLY A 35 -6.54 -10.02 -10.42
CA GLY A 35 -6.87 -10.76 -9.21
C GLY A 35 -5.73 -10.74 -8.19
N ALA A 36 -4.50 -10.98 -8.63
CA ALA A 36 -3.31 -10.89 -7.78
C ALA A 36 -3.12 -9.47 -7.22
N HIS A 37 -3.25 -8.44 -8.06
CA HIS A 37 -3.14 -7.04 -7.67
C HIS A 37 -4.20 -6.67 -6.62
N ALA A 38 -5.46 -7.05 -6.81
CA ALA A 38 -6.53 -6.82 -5.86
C ALA A 38 -6.32 -7.57 -4.53
N LEU A 39 -5.87 -8.83 -4.60
CA LEU A 39 -5.57 -9.64 -3.41
C LEU A 39 -4.45 -9.01 -2.57
N LEU A 40 -3.37 -8.56 -3.20
CA LEU A 40 -2.28 -7.88 -2.49
C LEU A 40 -2.75 -6.57 -1.85
N ALA A 41 -3.70 -5.85 -2.45
CA ALA A 41 -4.28 -4.64 -1.87
C ALA A 41 -5.07 -4.97 -0.60
N ALA A 42 -5.86 -6.04 -0.63
CA ALA A 42 -6.57 -6.54 0.54
C ALA A 42 -5.60 -6.95 1.66
N ILE A 43 -4.48 -7.61 1.33
CA ILE A 43 -3.44 -7.97 2.30
C ILE A 43 -2.81 -6.71 2.92
N LEU A 44 -2.50 -5.68 2.13
CA LEU A 44 -1.98 -4.40 2.64
C LEU A 44 -2.97 -3.72 3.59
N LEU A 45 -4.27 -3.76 3.27
CA LEU A 45 -5.31 -3.22 4.13
C LEU A 45 -5.35 -3.97 5.48
N VAL A 46 -5.30 -5.31 5.44
CA VAL A 46 -5.24 -6.13 6.67
C VAL A 46 -3.98 -5.81 7.48
N ILE A 47 -2.82 -5.69 6.84
CA ILE A 47 -1.56 -5.29 7.50
C ILE A 47 -1.72 -3.93 8.19
N ALA A 48 -2.32 -2.94 7.52
CA ALA A 48 -2.52 -1.61 8.08
C ALA A 48 -3.50 -1.62 9.27
N ILE A 49 -4.60 -2.36 9.19
CA ILE A 49 -5.59 -2.50 10.28
C ILE A 49 -4.98 -3.24 11.48
N LEU A 50 -4.31 -4.37 11.25
CA LEU A 50 -3.61 -5.12 12.31
C LEU A 50 -2.51 -4.29 12.95
N GLY A 51 -1.77 -3.53 12.14
CA GLY A 51 -0.78 -2.58 12.61
C GLY A 51 -1.41 -1.54 13.53
N TYR A 52 -2.53 -0.93 13.12
CA TYR A 52 -3.22 0.12 13.87
C TYR A 52 -3.64 -0.35 15.27
N ALA A 53 -4.14 -1.58 15.38
CA ALA A 53 -4.53 -2.18 16.65
C ALA A 53 -3.34 -2.46 17.58
N ARG A 54 -2.13 -2.65 17.03
CA ARG A 54 -0.93 -3.07 17.78
C ARG A 54 -0.04 -1.91 18.23
N VAL A 55 -0.04 -0.80 17.49
CA VAL A 55 0.80 0.36 17.82
C VAL A 55 0.21 1.19 18.96
N LYS A 56 1.09 1.77 19.79
CA LYS A 56 0.69 2.63 20.91
C LYS A 56 0.91 4.11 20.62
N LEU A 57 1.89 4.44 19.78
CA LEU A 57 2.28 5.82 19.53
C LEU A 57 1.23 6.53 18.65
N PRO A 58 0.78 7.74 19.02
CA PRO A 58 -0.21 8.48 18.23
C PRO A 58 0.24 8.76 16.79
N ILE A 59 1.53 9.02 16.59
CA ILE A 59 2.10 9.28 15.26
C ILE A 59 2.00 8.06 14.34
N GLU A 60 2.31 6.86 14.85
CA GLU A 60 2.20 5.61 14.09
C GLU A 60 0.73 5.32 13.73
N LYS A 61 -0.19 5.54 14.69
CA LYS A 61 -1.64 5.41 14.45
C LYS A 61 -2.12 6.31 13.32
N ARG A 62 -1.67 7.57 13.28
CA ARG A 62 -2.02 8.52 12.21
C ARG A 62 -1.52 8.05 10.85
N ILE A 63 -0.27 7.56 10.78
CA ILE A 63 0.30 7.03 9.54
C ILE A 63 -0.50 5.80 9.06
N LEU A 64 -0.88 4.91 9.97
CA LEU A 64 -1.65 3.70 9.64
C LEU A 64 -3.08 4.02 9.18
N ILE A 65 -3.76 4.99 9.79
CA ILE A 65 -5.03 5.52 9.26
C ILE A 65 -4.82 6.04 7.84
N GLY A 66 -3.75 6.79 7.61
CA GLY A 66 -3.36 7.26 6.27
C GLY A 66 -3.23 6.11 5.27
N ASN A 67 -2.57 5.01 5.64
CA ASN A 67 -2.46 3.83 4.79
C ASN A 67 -3.80 3.13 4.53
N ILE A 68 -4.65 2.99 5.55
CA ILE A 68 -5.99 2.41 5.39
C ILE A 68 -6.79 3.21 4.36
N VAL A 69 -6.83 4.54 4.52
CA VAL A 69 -7.54 5.45 3.62
C VAL A 69 -6.95 5.41 2.21
N LEU A 70 -5.61 5.48 2.09
CA LEU A 70 -4.94 5.42 0.79
C LEU A 70 -5.21 4.11 0.05
N VAL A 71 -5.12 2.95 0.71
CA VAL A 71 -5.39 1.66 0.08
C VAL A 71 -6.83 1.58 -0.43
N VAL A 72 -7.80 2.09 0.33
CA VAL A 72 -9.21 2.14 -0.11
C VAL A 72 -9.38 3.06 -1.32
N ILE A 73 -8.84 4.29 -1.26
CA ILE A 73 -8.94 5.26 -2.38
C ILE A 73 -8.27 4.70 -3.63
N VAL A 74 -7.05 4.17 -3.51
CA VAL A 74 -6.30 3.56 -4.61
C VAL A 74 -7.07 2.37 -5.18
N GLY A 75 -7.69 1.53 -4.35
CA GLY A 75 -8.55 0.44 -4.79
C GLY A 75 -9.76 0.92 -5.62
N ILE A 76 -10.45 1.97 -5.16
CA ILE A 76 -11.56 2.59 -5.89
C ILE A 76 -11.07 3.14 -7.24
N LEU A 77 -9.94 3.85 -7.27
CA LEU A 77 -9.35 4.34 -8.51
C LEU A 77 -9.00 3.18 -9.45
N GLY A 78 -8.40 2.10 -8.93
CA GLY A 78 -8.08 0.92 -9.71
C GLY A 78 -9.30 0.28 -10.36
N TYR A 79 -10.45 0.28 -9.68
CA TYR A 79 -11.71 -0.15 -10.28
C TYR A 79 -12.21 0.81 -11.38
N LEU A 80 -12.16 2.12 -11.13
CA LEU A 80 -12.59 3.13 -12.10
C LEU A 80 -11.77 3.13 -13.40
N TYR A 81 -10.51 2.67 -13.34
CA TYR A 81 -9.67 2.49 -14.53
C TYR A 81 -10.35 1.63 -15.61
N PHE A 82 -11.07 0.57 -15.23
CA PHE A 82 -11.75 -0.32 -16.19
C PHE A 82 -12.87 0.35 -16.98
N SER A 83 -13.43 1.44 -16.46
CA SER A 83 -14.50 2.19 -17.14
C SER A 83 -13.99 3.41 -17.90
N LEU A 84 -12.99 4.11 -17.33
CA LEU A 84 -12.55 5.41 -17.85
C LEU A 84 -11.31 5.34 -18.74
N ALA A 85 -10.46 4.31 -18.58
CA ALA A 85 -9.18 4.15 -19.29
C ALA A 85 -8.32 5.44 -19.33
N SER A 86 -8.40 6.28 -18.29
CA SER A 86 -7.79 7.61 -18.28
C SER A 86 -6.33 7.56 -17.82
N PRO A 87 -5.37 8.07 -18.62
CA PRO A 87 -3.96 8.15 -18.20
C PRO A 87 -3.75 8.99 -16.94
N ILE A 88 -4.55 10.04 -16.76
CA ILE A 88 -4.49 10.91 -15.57
C ILE A 88 -4.84 10.10 -14.32
N LEU A 89 -5.87 9.25 -14.40
CA LEU A 89 -6.28 8.38 -13.31
C LEU A 89 -5.15 7.40 -12.96
N VAL A 90 -4.48 6.82 -13.94
CA VAL A 90 -3.34 5.91 -13.74
C VAL A 90 -2.20 6.62 -12.99
N ILE A 91 -1.86 7.85 -13.38
CA ILE A 91 -0.81 8.64 -12.73
C ILE A 91 -1.19 8.93 -11.27
N ILE A 92 -2.43 9.40 -11.02
CA ILE A 92 -2.92 9.68 -9.66
C ILE A 92 -2.89 8.40 -8.81
N HIS A 93 -3.39 7.29 -9.35
CA HIS A 93 -3.38 6.00 -8.68
C HIS A 93 -1.95 5.57 -8.29
N PHE A 94 -1.00 5.69 -9.22
CA PHE A 94 0.42 5.36 -8.98
C PHE A 94 1.06 6.24 -7.91
N LEU A 95 0.85 7.56 -7.95
CA LEU A 95 1.38 8.49 -6.96
C LEU A 95 0.83 8.23 -5.55
N LEU A 96 -0.46 7.92 -5.44
CA LEU A 96 -1.07 7.56 -4.16
C LEU A 96 -0.55 6.22 -3.63
N ALA A 97 -0.30 5.24 -4.51
CA ALA A 97 0.30 3.97 -4.15
C ALA A 97 1.75 4.14 -3.63
N LEU A 98 2.52 5.08 -4.19
CA LEU A 98 3.83 5.47 -3.62
C LEU A 98 3.69 6.03 -2.19
N GLY A 99 2.60 6.73 -1.88
CA GLY A 99 2.29 7.18 -0.52
C GLY A 99 2.17 6.02 0.47
N VAL A 100 1.56 4.91 0.07
CA VAL A 100 1.46 3.68 0.89
C VAL A 100 2.85 3.10 1.18
N LEU A 101 3.70 3.02 0.16
CA LEU A 101 5.09 2.55 0.28
C LEU A 101 5.90 3.44 1.23
N ALA A 102 5.81 4.76 1.04
CA ALA A 102 6.52 5.74 1.84
C ALA A 102 6.13 5.63 3.33
N ASN A 103 4.83 5.52 3.62
CA ASN A 103 4.33 5.39 4.98
C ASN A 103 4.80 4.10 5.67
N PHE A 104 4.78 2.95 4.99
CA PHE A 104 5.33 1.71 5.55
C PHE A 104 6.84 1.80 5.78
N SER A 105 7.58 2.46 4.88
CA SER A 105 9.01 2.70 5.03
C SER A 105 9.33 3.60 6.23
N VAL A 106 8.52 4.64 6.44
CA VAL A 106 8.64 5.54 7.61
C VAL A 106 8.35 4.79 8.91
N LEU A 107 7.30 3.96 8.97
CA LEU A 107 7.00 3.13 10.13
C LEU A 107 8.13 2.15 10.46
N TYR A 108 8.74 1.56 9.43
CA TYR A 108 9.93 0.73 9.59
C TYR A 108 11.10 1.52 10.20
N GLY A 109 11.37 2.71 9.65
CA GLY A 109 12.42 3.61 10.16
C GLY A 109 12.21 4.01 11.62
N PHE A 110 10.96 4.31 12.02
CA PHE A 110 10.64 4.60 13.42
C PHE A 110 10.89 3.40 14.34
N ASP A 111 10.39 2.20 13.99
CA ASP A 111 10.55 1.00 14.82
C ASP A 111 12.01 0.55 14.95
N VAL A 112 12.83 0.80 13.92
CA VAL A 112 14.27 0.52 13.96
C VAL A 112 15.02 1.60 14.74
N GLY A 113 14.74 2.89 14.49
CA GLY A 113 15.41 4.00 15.16
C GLY A 113 15.17 4.04 16.68
N GLN A 114 13.99 3.63 17.14
CA GLN A 114 13.69 3.47 18.57
C GLN A 114 14.51 2.38 19.26
N ARG A 115 15.18 1.47 18.53
CA ARG A 115 16.01 0.41 19.13
C ARG A 115 17.37 0.90 19.60
N TYR A 116 17.81 2.03 19.10
CA TYR A 116 19.12 2.62 19.38
C TYR A 116 19.03 3.78 20.37
N LYS A 117 17.83 4.03 20.93
CA LYS A 117 17.57 4.97 22.03
C LYS A 117 17.19 4.17 23.27
#